data_AF-A0A9Q0SCT2-F1
#
_entry.id   AF-A0A9Q0SCT2-F1
#
_cell.length_a   1.000
_cell.length_b   1.000
_cell.length_c   1.000
_cell.angle_alpha   90.00
_cell.angle_beta   90.00
_cell.angle_gamma   90.00
#
_symmetry.space_group_name_H-M   'P 1'
#
loop_
_entity.id
_entity.type
_entity.pdbx_description
1 polymer ?
#
loop_
_entity_poly.entity_id
_entity_poly.type
_entity_poly.pdbx_seq_one_letter_code
_entity_poly.pdbx_strand_id
1 'polypeptide(L)'
;MFSSGSSQIIAQYYQFIRLGFEGYKRIMENCLENARALKEGLEKTGRFKILSKDKGVPLVAFSLKDSSKHTVFEIAESLRRFGWILPAYTMPADAQHVAVLRVVVREDFNRSLAERLISHIEQVLRETDALPSRVPVEAAHIIPADKTLDNMAENKAVKKSEREIQEEVALYWKRLVSEKRTGPC
;
A
#
# COMPACT_ATOMS: atom_id res chain seq x y z
N MET A 1 19.95 -25.51 14.42
CA MET A 1 20.09 -26.21 13.12
C MET A 1 20.89 -25.30 12.20
N PHE A 2 22.11 -25.69 11.80
CA PHE A 2 23.03 -24.86 11.01
C PHE A 2 23.19 -25.30 9.55
N SER A 3 22.67 -26.47 9.17
CA SER A 3 22.78 -26.98 7.81
C SER A 3 21.61 -26.51 6.96
N SER A 4 21.90 -25.72 5.92
CA SER A 4 20.99 -25.41 4.82
C SER A 4 21.54 -26.02 3.52
N GLY A 5 20.67 -26.36 2.58
CA GLY A 5 21.09 -26.93 1.29
C GLY A 5 21.84 -25.90 0.44
N SER A 6 23.01 -26.27 -0.09
CA SER A 6 23.86 -25.39 -0.91
C SER A 6 23.40 -25.23 -2.36
N SER A 7 22.23 -25.77 -2.74
CA SER A 7 21.73 -25.74 -4.12
C SER A 7 21.50 -24.32 -4.65
N GLN A 8 21.06 -23.39 -3.80
CA GLN A 8 20.84 -21.98 -4.19
C GLN A 8 22.15 -21.28 -4.57
N ILE A 9 23.26 -21.63 -3.90
CA ILE A 9 24.59 -21.08 -4.20
C ILE A 9 25.04 -21.53 -5.59
N ILE A 10 24.87 -22.82 -5.89
CA ILE A 10 25.22 -23.40 -7.19
C ILE A 10 24.36 -22.76 -8.31
N ALA A 11 23.06 -22.61 -8.09
CA ALA A 11 22.15 -21.98 -9.04
C ALA A 11 22.48 -20.50 -9.30
N GLN A 12 22.83 -19.75 -8.25
CA GLN A 12 23.24 -18.35 -8.38
C GLN A 12 24.55 -18.23 -9.18
N TYR A 13 25.51 -19.12 -8.92
CA TYR A 13 26.77 -19.15 -9.66
C TYR A 13 26.57 -19.46 -11.15
N TYR A 14 25.69 -20.41 -11.47
CA TYR A 14 25.28 -20.69 -12.85
C TYR A 14 24.69 -19.45 -13.52
N GLN A 15 23.82 -18.71 -12.84
CA GLN A 15 23.18 -17.52 -13.40
C GLN A 15 24.20 -16.40 -13.68
N PHE A 16 25.21 -16.22 -12.82
CA PHE A 16 26.29 -15.26 -13.05
C PHE A 16 27.10 -15.59 -14.29
N ILE A 17 27.49 -16.85 -14.48
CA ILE A 17 28.27 -17.27 -15.66
C ILE A 17 27.42 -17.21 -16.92
N ARG A 18 26.15 -17.61 -16.85
CA ARG A 18 25.25 -17.68 -18.02
C ARG A 18 24.86 -16.31 -18.55
N LEU A 19 24.53 -15.37 -17.66
CA LEU A 19 24.05 -14.04 -18.07
C LEU A 19 25.18 -13.02 -18.22
N GLY A 20 26.17 -13.07 -17.33
CA GLY A 20 27.12 -11.98 -17.16
C GLY A 20 26.44 -10.64 -16.84
N PHE A 21 27.22 -9.55 -16.83
CA PHE A 21 26.69 -8.23 -16.52
C PHE A 21 25.64 -7.76 -17.54
N GLU A 22 25.88 -7.97 -18.83
CA GLU A 22 24.99 -7.52 -19.90
C GLU A 22 23.64 -8.24 -19.87
N GLY A 23 23.61 -9.55 -19.59
CA GLY A 23 22.37 -10.31 -19.49
C GLY A 23 21.50 -9.83 -18.34
N TYR A 24 22.09 -9.59 -17.16
CA TYR A 24 21.38 -9.01 -16.01
C TYR A 24 20.87 -7.60 -16.31
N LYS A 25 21.71 -6.75 -16.94
CA LYS A 25 21.30 -5.40 -17.34
C LYS A 25 20.06 -5.46 -18.26
N ARG A 26 20.09 -6.29 -19.29
CA ARG A 26 18.97 -6.45 -20.23
C ARG A 26 17.68 -6.92 -19.54
N ILE A 27 17.78 -7.88 -18.62
CA ILE A 27 16.63 -8.37 -17.85
C ILE A 27 16.04 -7.25 -16.99
N MET A 28 16.89 -6.49 -16.27
CA MET A 28 16.43 -5.40 -15.43
C MET A 28 15.82 -4.25 -16.24
N GLU A 29 16.38 -3.91 -17.40
CA GLU A 29 15.83 -2.93 -18.32
C GLU A 29 14.43 -3.34 -18.81
N ASN A 30 14.26 -4.60 -19.22
CA ASN A 30 12.95 -5.14 -19.61
C ASN A 30 11.93 -5.11 -18.45
N CYS A 31 12.36 -5.47 -17.23
CA CYS A 31 11.48 -5.38 -16.06
C CYS A 31 11.04 -3.94 -15.79
N LEU A 32 11.95 -2.97 -15.91
CA LEU A 32 11.65 -1.54 -15.75
C LEU A 32 10.71 -1.02 -16.84
N GLU A 33 10.89 -1.43 -18.09
CA GLU A 33 9.99 -1.07 -19.19
C GLU A 33 8.58 -1.63 -18.99
N ASN A 34 8.46 -2.89 -18.56
CA ASN A 34 7.15 -3.48 -18.28
C ASN A 34 6.48 -2.84 -17.05
N ALA A 35 7.25 -2.47 -16.02
CA ALA A 35 6.74 -1.69 -14.90
C ALA A 35 6.24 -0.31 -15.33
N ARG A 36 6.97 0.38 -16.22
CA ARG A 36 6.54 1.67 -16.78
C ARG A 36 5.24 1.54 -17.58
N ALA A 37 5.14 0.52 -18.42
CA ALA A 37 3.93 0.26 -19.19
C ALA A 37 2.71 -0.02 -18.30
N LEU A 38 2.90 -0.81 -17.24
CA LEU A 38 1.86 -1.06 -16.25
C LEU A 38 1.44 0.23 -15.56
N LYS A 39 2.42 1.07 -15.16
CA LYS A 39 2.16 2.38 -14.55
C LYS A 39 1.34 3.28 -15.48
N GLU A 40 1.74 3.43 -16.73
CA GLU A 40 1.03 4.25 -17.72
C GLU A 40 -0.40 3.73 -17.96
N GLY A 41 -0.59 2.41 -18.03
CA GLY A 41 -1.92 1.81 -18.15
C GLY A 41 -2.81 2.12 -16.95
N LEU A 42 -2.27 2.03 -15.74
CA LEU A 42 -3.00 2.36 -14.51
C LEU A 42 -3.32 3.86 -14.43
N GLU A 43 -2.41 4.74 -14.86
CA GLU A 43 -2.65 6.18 -14.91
C GLU A 43 -3.78 6.54 -15.89
N LYS A 44 -3.83 5.87 -17.05
CA LYS A 44 -4.91 6.05 -18.05
C LYS A 44 -6.30 5.73 -17.51
N THR A 45 -6.43 4.80 -16.55
CA THR A 45 -7.73 4.53 -15.91
C THR A 45 -8.26 5.72 -15.12
N GLY A 46 -7.39 6.66 -14.70
CA GLY A 46 -7.76 7.85 -13.93
C GLY A 46 -8.19 7.60 -12.49
N ARG A 47 -8.46 6.35 -12.09
CA ARG A 47 -9.00 5.95 -10.76
C ARG A 47 -7.93 5.76 -9.69
N PHE A 48 -6.69 5.49 -10.08
CA PHE A 48 -5.60 5.21 -9.16
C PHE A 48 -4.63 6.38 -9.01
N LYS A 49 -4.06 6.52 -7.81
CA LYS A 49 -2.92 7.38 -7.49
C LYS A 49 -1.68 6.50 -7.38
N ILE A 50 -0.70 6.72 -8.25
CA ILE A 50 0.58 6.02 -8.21
C ILE A 50 1.43 6.60 -7.08
N LEU A 51 2.00 5.71 -6.26
CA LEU A 51 2.86 6.05 -5.11
C LEU A 51 4.31 5.60 -5.33
N SER A 52 4.56 4.67 -6.25
CA SER A 52 5.90 4.22 -6.59
C SER A 52 6.67 5.27 -7.39
N LYS A 53 7.99 5.35 -7.14
CA LYS A 53 8.94 6.18 -7.90
C LYS A 53 9.33 5.49 -9.21
N ASP A 54 9.72 6.27 -10.22
CA ASP A 54 10.16 5.76 -11.53
C ASP A 54 11.55 5.11 -11.51
N LYS A 55 12.38 5.46 -10.53
CA LYS A 55 13.74 4.92 -10.36
C LYS A 55 13.76 4.00 -9.15
N GLY A 56 14.37 2.82 -9.33
CA GLY A 56 14.59 1.85 -8.27
C GLY A 56 14.14 0.46 -8.67
N VAL A 57 13.50 -0.23 -7.74
CA VAL A 57 13.01 -1.61 -7.94
C VAL A 57 11.85 -1.60 -8.95
N PRO A 58 11.80 -2.55 -9.90
CA PRO A 58 10.70 -2.69 -10.86
C PRO A 58 9.42 -3.13 -10.16
N LEU A 59 8.70 -2.18 -9.59
CA LEU A 59 7.41 -2.38 -8.94
C LEU A 59 6.51 -1.18 -9.18
N VAL A 60 5.20 -1.42 -9.12
CA VAL A 60 4.18 -0.36 -9.16
C VAL A 60 3.32 -0.48 -7.91
N ALA A 61 3.33 0.58 -7.10
CA ALA A 61 2.50 0.70 -5.92
C ALA A 61 1.47 1.81 -6.15
N PHE A 62 0.19 1.51 -5.94
CA PHE A 62 -0.89 2.43 -6.22
C PHE A 62 -2.05 2.31 -5.23
N SER A 63 -2.73 3.42 -4.99
CA SER A 63 -3.92 3.52 -4.14
C SER A 63 -5.12 3.95 -4.98
N LEU A 64 -6.33 3.63 -4.54
CA LEU A 64 -7.54 4.20 -5.13
C LEU A 64 -7.63 5.69 -4.75
N LYS A 65 -8.05 6.56 -5.69
CA LYS A 65 -8.23 8.00 -5.42
C LYS A 65 -9.50 8.28 -4.59
N ASP A 66 -10.56 7.55 -4.88
CA ASP A 66 -11.85 7.64 -4.19
C ASP A 66 -12.16 6.29 -3.55
N SER A 67 -12.03 6.22 -2.23
CA SER A 67 -12.31 5.03 -1.43
C SER A 67 -13.66 5.10 -0.72
N SER A 68 -14.58 5.96 -1.16
CA SER A 68 -15.87 6.16 -0.50
C SER A 68 -16.83 4.98 -0.65
N LYS A 69 -16.85 4.35 -1.84
CA LYS A 69 -17.76 3.24 -2.16
C LYS A 69 -17.10 1.87 -2.05
N HIS A 70 -15.82 1.79 -2.40
CA HIS A 70 -15.08 0.53 -2.52
C HIS A 70 -13.68 0.69 -1.98
N THR A 71 -13.18 -0.37 -1.39
CA THR A 71 -11.83 -0.41 -0.85
C THR A 71 -10.86 -1.07 -1.82
N VAL A 72 -9.57 -0.75 -1.68
CA VAL A 72 -8.48 -1.39 -2.42
C VAL A 72 -8.44 -2.91 -2.19
N PHE A 73 -8.92 -3.37 -1.03
CA PHE A 73 -9.00 -4.79 -0.67
C PHE A 73 -10.06 -5.54 -1.50
N GLU A 74 -11.22 -4.93 -1.75
CA GLU A 74 -12.27 -5.53 -2.60
C GLU A 74 -11.80 -5.70 -4.05
N ILE A 75 -11.04 -4.72 -4.57
CA ILE A 75 -10.43 -4.81 -5.90
C ILE A 75 -9.43 -5.97 -5.93
N ALA A 76 -8.58 -6.08 -4.90
CA ALA A 76 -7.60 -7.16 -4.78
C ALA A 76 -8.28 -8.54 -4.76
N GLU A 77 -9.36 -8.68 -4.00
CA GLU A 77 -10.15 -9.91 -3.94
C GLU A 77 -10.82 -10.23 -5.27
N SER A 78 -11.43 -9.23 -5.91
CA SER A 78 -12.08 -9.39 -7.22
C SER A 78 -11.12 -9.83 -8.31
N LEU A 79 -9.86 -9.37 -8.25
CA LEU A 79 -8.79 -9.78 -9.18
C LEU A 79 -8.35 -11.24 -9.00
N ARG A 80 -8.53 -11.85 -7.81
CA ARG A 80 -8.21 -13.27 -7.59
C ARG A 80 -9.05 -14.20 -8.44
N ARG A 81 -10.27 -13.81 -8.80
CA ARG A 81 -11.14 -14.58 -9.73
C ARG A 81 -10.49 -14.78 -11.10
N PHE A 82 -9.62 -13.86 -11.50
CA PHE A 82 -8.84 -13.93 -12.73
C PHE A 82 -7.47 -14.59 -12.55
N GLY A 83 -7.17 -15.13 -11.36
CA GLY A 83 -5.89 -15.75 -11.02
C GLY A 83 -4.80 -14.76 -10.57
N TRP A 84 -5.10 -13.47 -10.45
CA TRP A 84 -4.13 -12.47 -10.02
C TRP A 84 -4.07 -12.37 -8.49
N ILE A 85 -2.87 -12.52 -7.92
CA ILE A 85 -2.63 -12.38 -6.49
C ILE A 85 -1.85 -11.09 -6.25
N LEU A 86 -2.57 -10.02 -5.93
CA LEU A 86 -1.96 -8.74 -5.59
C LEU A 86 -2.02 -8.49 -4.07
N PRO A 87 -0.89 -8.23 -3.41
CA PRO A 87 -0.90 -7.82 -2.02
C PRO A 87 -1.49 -6.42 -1.88
N ALA A 88 -2.49 -6.31 -1.00
CA ALA A 88 -3.04 -5.04 -0.54
C ALA A 88 -2.72 -4.87 0.95
N TYR A 89 -2.22 -3.71 1.36
CA TYR A 89 -1.88 -3.42 2.75
C TYR A 89 -2.05 -1.93 3.06
N THR A 90 -2.23 -1.60 4.34
CA THR A 90 -2.21 -0.22 4.82
C THR A 90 -0.78 0.22 5.07
N MET A 91 -0.52 1.51 4.87
CA MET A 91 0.79 2.11 5.14
C MET A 91 1.12 2.07 6.65
N PRO A 92 2.41 2.16 7.02
CA PRO A 92 2.86 2.17 8.42
C PRO A 92 2.32 3.36 9.23
N ALA A 93 2.71 3.44 10.51
CA ALA A 93 2.32 4.51 11.43
C ALA A 93 2.41 5.90 10.78
N ASP A 94 1.43 6.76 11.08
CA ASP A 94 1.22 8.11 10.53
C ASP A 94 0.68 8.16 9.09
N ALA A 95 0.43 7.02 8.45
CA ALA A 95 -0.17 6.93 7.11
C ALA A 95 -1.22 5.80 6.96
N GLN A 96 -1.70 5.18 8.05
CA GLN A 96 -2.56 3.98 7.99
C GLN A 96 -3.86 4.15 7.18
N HIS A 97 -4.34 5.40 7.02
CA HIS A 97 -5.50 5.73 6.20
C HIS A 97 -5.29 5.47 4.69
N VAL A 98 -4.04 5.25 4.25
CA VAL A 98 -3.70 4.93 2.87
C VAL A 98 -3.54 3.41 2.71
N ALA A 99 -4.47 2.80 1.99
CA ALA A 99 -4.36 1.41 1.55
C ALA A 99 -3.77 1.34 0.13
N VAL A 100 -2.81 0.45 -0.09
CA VAL A 100 -2.07 0.35 -1.35
C VAL A 100 -2.11 -1.07 -1.89
N LEU A 101 -2.15 -1.18 -3.22
CA LEU A 101 -1.85 -2.38 -3.98
C LEU A 101 -0.40 -2.30 -4.47
N ARG A 102 0.30 -3.44 -4.44
CA ARG A 102 1.68 -3.52 -4.95
C ARG A 102 1.84 -4.64 -5.97
N VAL A 103 2.21 -4.28 -7.19
CA VAL A 103 2.58 -5.22 -8.24
C VAL A 103 4.11 -5.21 -8.37
N VAL A 104 4.75 -6.36 -8.18
CA VAL A 104 6.19 -6.51 -8.38
C VAL A 104 6.42 -7.13 -9.75
N VAL A 105 7.19 -6.44 -10.60
CA VAL A 105 7.51 -6.90 -11.94
C VAL A 105 8.81 -7.68 -11.89
N ARG A 106 8.73 -8.96 -12.28
CA ARG A 106 9.86 -9.90 -12.32
C ARG A 106 10.20 -10.26 -13.76
N GLU A 107 11.27 -11.02 -13.96
CA GLU A 107 11.76 -11.45 -15.28
C GLU A 107 10.68 -12.18 -16.11
N ASP A 108 9.82 -12.95 -15.45
CA ASP A 108 8.71 -13.70 -16.05
C ASP A 108 7.48 -12.83 -16.39
N PHE A 109 7.47 -11.57 -15.95
CA PHE A 109 6.37 -10.65 -16.20
C PHE A 109 6.60 -9.86 -17.49
N ASN A 110 6.05 -10.39 -18.59
CA ASN A 110 6.16 -9.80 -19.92
C ASN A 110 5.09 -8.71 -20.19
N ARG A 111 5.23 -8.04 -21.35
CA ARG A 111 4.32 -6.97 -21.79
C ARG A 111 2.87 -7.44 -21.90
N SER A 112 2.63 -8.62 -22.47
CA SER A 112 1.27 -9.16 -22.65
C SER A 112 0.58 -9.45 -21.31
N LEU A 113 1.33 -9.88 -20.29
CA LEU A 113 0.81 -10.05 -18.92
C LEU A 113 0.47 -8.69 -18.29
N ALA A 114 1.28 -7.66 -18.53
CA ALA A 114 0.98 -6.29 -18.08
C ALA A 114 -0.33 -5.78 -18.68
N GLU A 115 -0.50 -5.90 -19.99
CA GLU A 115 -1.71 -5.49 -20.71
C GLU A 115 -2.95 -6.28 -20.27
N ARG A 116 -2.79 -7.60 -20.08
CA ARG A 116 -3.87 -8.45 -19.57
C ARG A 116 -4.27 -8.09 -18.14
N LEU A 117 -3.30 -7.77 -17.28
CA LEU A 117 -3.58 -7.30 -15.92
C LEU A 117 -4.37 -5.98 -15.95
N ILE A 118 -3.97 -5.02 -16.79
CA ILE A 118 -4.69 -3.75 -16.95
C ILE A 118 -6.14 -4.00 -17.42
N SER A 119 -6.34 -4.83 -18.44
CA SER A 119 -7.67 -5.17 -18.95
C SER A 119 -8.58 -5.79 -17.88
N HIS A 120 -8.05 -6.72 -17.07
CA HIS A 120 -8.80 -7.31 -15.96
C HIS A 120 -9.08 -6.27 -14.85
N ILE A 121 -8.14 -5.36 -14.56
CA ILE A 121 -8.37 -4.26 -13.60
C ILE A 121 -9.50 -3.36 -14.07
N GLU A 122 -9.53 -2.97 -15.35
CA GLU A 122 -10.62 -2.17 -15.91
C GLU A 122 -11.97 -2.90 -15.85
N GLN A 123 -11.98 -4.21 -16.10
CA GLN A 123 -13.18 -5.01 -15.96
C GLN A 123 -13.67 -5.05 -14.50
N VAL A 124 -12.78 -5.30 -13.55
CA VAL A 124 -13.11 -5.27 -12.13
C VAL A 124 -13.65 -3.90 -11.73
N LEU A 125 -13.01 -2.80 -12.18
CA LEU A 125 -13.50 -1.45 -11.90
C LEU A 125 -14.93 -1.23 -12.42
N ARG A 126 -15.25 -1.69 -13.63
CA ARG A 126 -16.61 -1.60 -14.19
C ARG A 126 -17.63 -2.41 -13.38
N GLU A 127 -17.27 -3.63 -12.96
CA GLU A 127 -18.12 -4.48 -12.13
C GLU A 127 -18.35 -3.86 -10.75
N THR A 128 -17.29 -3.34 -10.15
CA THR A 128 -17.32 -2.65 -8.87
C THR A 128 -18.19 -1.40 -8.92
N ASP A 129 -18.07 -0.58 -9.97
CA ASP A 129 -18.90 0.62 -10.15
C ASP A 129 -20.40 0.30 -10.36
N ALA A 130 -20.74 -0.89 -10.85
CA ALA A 130 -22.12 -1.33 -11.07
C ALA A 130 -22.80 -1.86 -9.79
N LEU A 131 -22.02 -2.22 -8.77
CA LEU A 131 -22.55 -2.73 -7.51
C LEU A 131 -22.80 -1.57 -6.54
N PRO A 132 -23.93 -1.57 -5.80
CA PRO A 132 -24.09 -0.64 -4.69
C PRO A 132 -23.00 -0.94 -3.65
N SER A 133 -22.41 0.12 -3.06
CA SER A 133 -21.43 -0.02 -1.99
C SER A 133 -21.99 -0.97 -0.94
N ARG A 134 -21.31 -2.09 -0.69
CA ARG A 134 -21.64 -2.90 0.48
C ARG A 134 -21.46 -1.96 1.68
N VAL A 135 -22.55 -1.81 2.43
CA VAL A 135 -22.71 -1.03 3.68
C VAL A 135 -21.36 -0.89 4.40
N PRO A 136 -20.97 0.31 4.88
CA PRO A 136 -19.61 0.60 5.33
C PRO A 136 -19.19 -0.43 6.36
N VAL A 137 -18.19 -1.23 6.01
CA VAL A 137 -17.60 -2.15 6.97
C VAL A 137 -16.80 -1.28 7.94
N GLU A 138 -17.39 -1.05 9.11
CA GLU A 138 -16.69 -0.82 10.38
C GLU A 138 -15.62 -1.91 10.59
N ALA A 139 -14.52 -1.83 9.84
CA ALA A 139 -13.33 -2.67 10.01
C ALA A 139 -12.07 -2.04 9.37
N ALA A 140 -12.02 -0.72 9.21
CA ALA A 140 -10.79 0.00 8.86
C ALA A 140 -10.39 1.09 9.87
N HIS A 141 -11.16 1.28 10.95
CA HIS A 141 -10.66 1.95 12.16
C HIS A 141 -10.29 0.86 13.16
N ILE A 142 -9.01 0.47 13.17
CA ILE A 142 -8.46 -0.28 14.31
C ILE A 142 -8.37 0.71 15.46
N ILE A 143 -9.42 0.75 16.28
CA ILE A 143 -9.35 1.29 17.64
C ILE A 143 -8.50 0.27 18.43
N PRO A 144 -7.36 0.66 19.03
CA PRO A 144 -6.67 -0.23 19.95
C PRO A 144 -7.61 -0.50 21.13
N ALA A 145 -7.85 -1.78 21.38
CA ALA A 145 -8.64 -2.25 22.51
C ALA A 145 -7.96 -1.83 23.83
N ASP A 146 -8.44 -0.76 24.44
CA ASP A 146 -8.51 -0.66 25.89
C ASP A 146 -9.67 0.27 26.30
N LYS A 147 -10.41 -0.19 27.31
CA LYS A 147 -11.49 0.46 28.07
C LYS A 147 -12.92 0.37 27.52
N THR A 148 -13.61 -0.64 28.07
CA THR A 148 -15.06 -0.74 28.22
C THR A 148 -15.64 0.40 29.05
N LEU A 149 -16.81 0.87 28.60
CA LEU A 149 -17.92 1.48 29.35
C LEU A 149 -17.62 2.79 30.11
N ASP A 150 -18.04 3.92 29.52
CA ASP A 150 -18.82 4.92 30.25
C ASP A 150 -19.49 5.94 29.31
N ASN A 151 -20.82 5.99 29.42
CA ASN A 151 -21.71 7.14 29.23
C ASN A 151 -22.10 7.61 27.81
N MET A 152 -23.38 7.33 27.50
CA MET A 152 -24.26 8.25 26.78
C MET A 152 -24.16 9.66 27.37
N ALA A 153 -23.70 10.62 26.60
CA ALA A 153 -24.05 12.03 26.75
C ALA A 153 -23.81 12.73 25.41
N GLU A 154 -24.87 13.29 24.85
CA GLU A 154 -24.82 14.27 23.76
C GLU A 154 -23.78 15.35 24.08
N ASN A 155 -22.95 15.74 23.10
CA ASN A 155 -22.50 17.13 23.07
C ASN A 155 -22.08 17.61 21.67
N LYS A 156 -22.79 18.66 21.25
CA LYS A 156 -22.51 19.54 20.12
C LYS A 156 -21.07 20.04 20.19
N ALA A 157 -20.27 19.77 19.16
CA ALA A 157 -18.94 20.32 19.02
C ALA A 157 -19.01 21.84 18.73
N VAL A 158 -18.76 22.65 19.76
CA VAL A 158 -18.46 24.07 19.63
C VAL A 158 -17.04 24.19 19.05
N LYS A 159 -16.90 24.87 17.91
CA LYS A 159 -15.59 25.15 17.29
C LYS A 159 -14.80 26.10 18.19
N LYS A 160 -13.82 25.57 18.93
CA LYS A 160 -12.85 26.37 19.69
C LYS A 160 -11.87 27.08 18.75
N SER A 161 -11.46 28.28 19.15
CA SER A 161 -10.59 29.14 18.33
C SER A 161 -9.14 28.64 18.35
N GLU A 162 -8.38 28.91 17.29
CA GLU A 162 -6.99 28.45 17.10
C GLU A 162 -6.05 28.82 18.27
N ARG A 163 -6.35 29.89 19.02
CA ARG A 163 -5.55 30.33 20.18
C ARG A 163 -5.68 29.37 21.36
N GLU A 164 -6.87 28.86 21.62
CA GLU A 164 -7.12 27.92 22.73
C GLU A 164 -6.42 26.58 22.46
N ILE A 165 -6.38 26.16 21.18
CA ILE A 165 -5.66 24.96 20.75
C ILE A 165 -4.16 25.12 20.97
N GLN A 166 -3.60 26.29 20.65
CA GLN A 166 -2.17 26.58 20.84
C GLN A 166 -1.79 26.62 22.33
N GLU A 167 -2.65 27.18 23.19
CA GLU A 167 -2.42 27.21 24.64
C GLU A 167 -2.49 25.82 25.27
N GLU A 168 -3.45 24.97 24.86
CA GLU A 168 -3.54 23.59 25.34
C GLU A 168 -2.34 22.76 24.89
N VAL A 169 -1.90 22.90 23.64
CA VAL A 169 -0.69 22.22 23.13
C VAL A 169 0.56 22.68 23.88
N ALA A 170 0.71 23.98 24.15
CA ALA A 170 1.85 24.50 24.90
C ALA A 170 1.87 24.01 26.36
N LEU A 171 0.70 23.94 27.02
CA LEU A 171 0.56 23.41 28.37
C LEU A 171 0.85 21.90 28.42
N TYR A 172 0.39 21.16 27.43
CA TYR A 172 0.67 19.73 27.28
C TYR A 172 2.18 19.48 27.14
N TRP A 173 2.88 20.22 26.26
CA TRP A 173 4.33 20.10 26.09
C TRP A 173 5.10 20.49 27.36
N LYS A 174 4.67 21.54 28.08
CA LYS A 174 5.28 21.90 29.38
C LYS A 174 5.17 20.77 30.40
N ARG A 175 4.00 20.12 30.49
CA ARG A 175 3.76 19.01 31.41
C ARG A 175 4.63 17.80 31.09
N LEU A 176 4.71 17.43 29.81
CA LEU A 176 5.52 16.32 29.32
C LEU A 176 7.04 16.55 29.53
N VAL A 177 7.49 17.79 29.37
CA VAL A 177 8.89 18.19 29.65
C VAL A 177 9.19 18.16 31.15
N SER A 178 8.22 18.52 32.00
CA SER A 178 8.38 18.44 33.45
C SER A 178 8.46 17.01 33.98
N GLU A 179 7.65 16.08 33.43
CA GLU A 179 7.69 14.66 33.79
C GLU A 179 9.00 13.98 33.38
N LYS A 180 9.61 14.39 32.25
CA LYS A 180 10.92 13.87 31.82
C LYS A 180 12.12 14.40 32.62
N ARG A 181 11.96 15.47 33.40
CA ARG A 181 13.02 16.01 34.26
C ARG A 181 13.10 15.33 35.63
N THR A 182 12.11 14.53 36.00
CA THR A 182 12.10 13.71 37.22
C THR A 182 12.29 12.24 36.87
N GLY A 183 13.51 11.87 36.48
CA GLY A 183 14.03 10.50 36.47
C GLY A 183 15.28 10.42 37.34
N PRO A 184 15.47 9.36 38.16
CA PRO A 184 16.33 9.36 39.33
C PRO A 184 17.84 9.37 39.02
N CYS A 185 18.62 10.04 39.88
CA CYS A 185 20.03 9.73 40.14
C CYS A 185 20.14 8.43 40.95
#